data_AF-S4XSY0-F1
#
_entry.id   AF-S4XSY0-F1
#
_cell.length_a   1.000
_cell.length_b   1.000
_cell.length_c   1.000
_cell.angle_alpha   90.00
_cell.angle_beta   90.00
_cell.angle_gamma   90.00
#
_symmetry.space_group_name_H-M   'P 1'
#
loop_
_entity.id
_entity.type
_entity.pdbx_description
1 polymer ?
#
loop_
_entity_poly.entity_id
_entity_poly.type
_entity_poly.pdbx_seq_one_letter_code
_entity_poly.pdbx_strand_id
1 'polypeptide(L)'
;MRTQVTLAALVAALGLVAGAGGCGQNKVSECNALIEVINKGVQSIEKGTKTGADQGGSSELKAMADAMDKVAADAAQVKLTTPELQKFSGEYQAMAKDVAKAARDLATAADANDAEKSNTAQAAIEKAIKQEDPLVDNINKFCQAP
;
A
#
# COMPACT_ATOMS: atom_id res chain seq x y z
N MET A 1 -1.95 34.18 -3.03
CA MET A 1 -3.09 33.79 -3.87
C MET A 1 -3.45 32.36 -3.47
N ARG A 2 -4.65 32.18 -2.92
CA ARG A 2 -5.15 30.90 -2.36
C ARG A 2 -5.91 30.16 -3.46
N THR A 3 -5.37 29.09 -3.99
CA THR A 3 -6.12 28.14 -4.83
C THR A 3 -6.71 27.07 -3.93
N GLN A 4 -8.01 27.22 -3.69
CA GLN A 4 -8.84 26.18 -3.12
C GLN A 4 -8.96 25.03 -4.13
N VAL A 5 -8.59 23.82 -3.73
CA VAL A 5 -9.02 22.61 -4.43
C VAL A 5 -10.10 21.98 -3.56
N THR A 6 -11.34 22.30 -3.93
CA THR A 6 -12.56 21.74 -3.40
C THR A 6 -12.56 20.21 -3.55
N LEU A 7 -12.62 19.51 -2.41
CA LEU A 7 -13.25 18.19 -2.34
C LEU A 7 -14.71 18.34 -2.82
N ALA A 8 -15.07 17.69 -3.92
CA ALA A 8 -16.46 17.51 -4.31
C ALA A 8 -16.63 16.10 -4.90
N ALA A 9 -17.54 15.38 -4.29
CA ALA A 9 -17.96 14.03 -4.60
C ALA A 9 -18.49 13.89 -6.03
N LEU A 10 -18.22 12.75 -6.65
CA LEU A 10 -19.08 12.17 -7.68
C LEU A 10 -19.44 10.74 -7.25
N VAL A 11 -20.61 10.64 -6.62
CA VAL A 11 -21.37 9.42 -6.47
C VAL A 11 -21.87 9.04 -7.86
N ALA A 12 -21.28 8.01 -8.48
CA ALA A 12 -21.84 7.40 -9.67
C ALA A 12 -22.56 6.10 -9.25
N ALA A 13 -23.84 6.24 -8.93
CA ALA A 13 -24.77 5.12 -8.95
C ALA A 13 -25.01 4.75 -10.43
N LEU A 14 -24.50 3.61 -10.88
CA LEU A 14 -24.78 3.07 -12.21
C LEU A 14 -25.06 1.57 -12.13
N GLY A 15 -26.36 1.27 -12.22
CA GLY A 15 -26.92 0.20 -13.04
C GLY A 15 -26.45 -1.23 -12.80
N LEU A 16 -27.25 -1.98 -12.04
CA LEU A 16 -27.26 -3.44 -12.11
C LEU A 16 -27.49 -3.89 -13.56
N VAL A 17 -26.49 -4.54 -14.16
CA VAL A 17 -26.71 -5.50 -15.24
C VAL A 17 -26.44 -6.88 -14.64
N ALA A 18 -27.52 -7.60 -14.38
CA ALA A 18 -27.51 -8.98 -13.92
C ALA A 18 -26.93 -9.89 -15.02
N GLY A 19 -25.62 -10.13 -14.97
CA GLY A 19 -24.96 -11.27 -15.59
C GLY A 19 -24.98 -12.44 -14.62
N ALA A 20 -25.46 -13.59 -15.07
CA ALA A 20 -25.62 -14.80 -14.28
C ALA A 20 -24.31 -15.28 -13.60
N GLY A 21 -24.37 -15.52 -12.30
CA GLY A 21 -23.34 -16.18 -11.50
C GLY A 21 -22.94 -15.36 -10.27
N GLY A 22 -23.04 -15.93 -9.07
CA GLY A 22 -22.65 -15.31 -7.80
C GLY A 22 -21.17 -14.86 -7.67
N CYS A 23 -20.41 -14.85 -8.76
CA CYS A 23 -19.02 -14.39 -8.82
C CYS A 23 -18.89 -12.86 -8.75
N GLY A 24 -19.82 -12.10 -9.34
CA GLY A 24 -19.71 -10.62 -9.38
C GLY A 24 -19.87 -9.97 -8.00
N GLN A 25 -20.79 -10.47 -7.18
CA GLN A 25 -21.02 -9.96 -5.83
C GLN A 25 -19.83 -10.27 -4.90
N ASN A 26 -19.21 -11.44 -5.07
CA ASN A 26 -18.04 -11.85 -4.31
C ASN A 26 -16.79 -11.02 -4.70
N LYS A 27 -16.59 -10.80 -6.00
CA LYS A 27 -15.52 -9.93 -6.52
C LYS A 27 -15.57 -8.52 -5.91
N VAL A 28 -16.75 -7.88 -5.90
CA VAL A 28 -16.91 -6.53 -5.35
C VAL A 28 -16.60 -6.49 -3.85
N SER A 29 -17.10 -7.47 -3.09
CA SER A 29 -16.81 -7.61 -1.66
C SER A 29 -15.31 -7.77 -1.38
N GLU A 30 -14.65 -8.66 -2.11
CA GLU A 30 -13.22 -8.93 -1.96
C GLU A 30 -12.35 -7.73 -2.38
N CYS A 31 -12.72 -7.04 -3.45
CA CYS A 31 -12.10 -5.79 -3.87
C CYS A 31 -12.16 -4.72 -2.78
N ASN A 32 -13.34 -4.49 -2.20
CA ASN A 32 -13.52 -3.51 -1.13
C ASN A 32 -12.67 -3.86 0.09
N ALA A 33 -12.63 -5.14 0.47
CA ALA A 33 -11.83 -5.60 1.61
C ALA A 33 -10.32 -5.39 1.39
N LEU A 34 -9.82 -5.70 0.18
CA LEU A 34 -8.40 -5.48 -0.15
C LEU A 34 -8.05 -3.99 -0.19
N ILE A 35 -8.87 -3.16 -0.85
CA ILE A 35 -8.67 -1.71 -0.94
C ILE A 35 -8.72 -1.06 0.44
N GLU A 36 -9.58 -1.54 1.34
CA GLU A 36 -9.65 -1.04 2.72
C GLU A 36 -8.33 -1.25 3.46
N VAL A 37 -7.70 -2.42 3.32
CA VAL A 37 -6.38 -2.70 3.91
C VAL A 37 -5.31 -1.79 3.33
N ILE A 38 -5.26 -1.63 2.01
CA ILE A 38 -4.31 -0.75 1.32
C ILE A 38 -4.43 0.69 1.84
N ASN A 39 -5.65 1.22 1.89
CA ASN A 39 -5.93 2.58 2.36
C ASN A 39 -5.58 2.77 3.85
N LYS A 40 -5.90 1.79 4.71
CA LYS A 40 -5.51 1.81 6.13
C LYS A 40 -3.98 1.77 6.29
N GLY A 41 -3.30 1.06 5.41
CA GLY A 41 -1.84 1.02 5.35
C GLY A 41 -1.24 2.39 5.11
N VAL A 42 -1.64 3.05 4.01
CA VAL A 42 -1.21 4.41 3.67
C VAL A 42 -1.45 5.38 4.83
N GLN A 43 -2.64 5.35 5.43
CA GLN A 43 -2.96 6.19 6.59
C GLN A 43 -2.06 5.93 7.81
N SER A 44 -1.66 4.68 8.03
CA SER A 44 -0.79 4.31 9.17
C SER A 44 0.63 4.83 8.96
N ILE A 45 1.14 4.75 7.73
CA ILE A 45 2.45 5.27 7.35
C ILE A 45 2.48 6.81 7.47
N GLU A 46 1.45 7.49 6.98
CA GLU A 46 1.32 8.94 7.10
C GLU A 46 1.27 9.43 8.56
N LYS A 47 0.61 8.67 9.45
CA LYS A 47 0.57 9.00 10.88
C LYS A 47 1.92 8.76 11.54
N GLY A 48 2.60 7.67 11.20
CA GLY A 48 3.94 7.35 11.71
C GLY A 48 4.97 8.42 11.35
N THR A 49 4.98 8.89 10.11
CA THR A 49 5.93 9.92 9.64
C THR A 49 5.64 11.31 10.22
N LYS A 50 4.39 11.68 10.46
CA LYS A 50 4.01 12.97 11.08
C LYS A 50 4.35 13.05 12.58
N THR A 51 4.45 11.92 13.28
CA THR A 51 4.68 11.87 14.74
C THR A 51 6.18 11.83 15.11
N GLY A 52 7.05 11.57 14.14
CA GLY A 52 8.51 11.40 14.33
C GLY A 52 9.38 12.55 13.80
N ALA A 53 8.81 13.70 13.42
CA ALA A 53 9.59 14.81 12.84
C ALA A 53 10.68 15.39 13.78
N ASP A 54 10.66 15.03 15.07
CA ASP A 54 11.60 15.47 16.10
C ASP A 54 12.56 14.36 16.58
N GLN A 55 12.42 13.11 16.11
CA GLN A 55 13.31 12.00 16.42
C GLN A 55 14.15 11.67 15.18
N GLY A 56 15.42 11.28 15.36
CA GLY A 56 16.37 11.19 14.25
C GLY A 56 16.03 10.07 13.26
N GLY A 57 16.32 10.28 11.97
CA GLY A 57 15.81 9.50 10.83
C GLY A 57 15.76 7.96 10.95
N SER A 58 16.56 7.31 11.79
CA SER A 58 16.53 5.85 11.96
C SER A 58 15.31 5.34 12.76
N SER A 59 14.73 6.12 13.69
CA SER A 59 13.49 5.72 14.37
C SER A 59 12.29 5.75 13.44
N GLU A 60 12.19 6.77 12.59
CA GLU A 60 11.09 6.91 11.63
C GLU A 60 11.15 5.81 10.57
N LEU A 61 12.36 5.44 10.15
CA LEU A 61 12.57 4.33 9.22
C LEU A 61 12.18 2.97 9.83
N LYS A 62 12.48 2.74 11.11
CA LYS A 62 12.02 1.52 11.82
C LYS A 62 10.50 1.51 11.95
N ALA A 63 9.88 2.63 12.31
CA ALA A 63 8.42 2.76 12.38
C ALA A 63 7.74 2.55 11.02
N MET A 64 8.33 3.09 9.94
CA MET A 64 7.87 2.84 8.58
C MET A 64 7.94 1.35 8.22
N ALA A 65 9.03 0.68 8.59
CA ALA A 65 9.17 -0.75 8.33
C ALA A 65 8.11 -1.59 9.07
N ASP A 66 7.86 -1.27 10.34
CA ASP A 66 6.85 -1.97 11.14
C ASP A 66 5.43 -1.74 10.60
N ALA A 67 5.14 -0.52 10.13
CA ALA A 67 3.88 -0.22 9.46
C ALA A 67 3.71 -1.04 8.18
N MET A 68 4.75 -1.17 7.36
CA MET A 68 4.72 -1.95 6.13
C MET A 68 4.56 -3.45 6.37
N ASP A 69 5.23 -4.01 7.39
CA ASP A 69 5.02 -5.41 7.79
C ASP A 69 3.59 -5.65 8.27
N LYS A 70 3.04 -4.70 9.03
CA LYS A 70 1.64 -4.77 9.46
C LYS A 70 0.70 -4.76 8.26
N VAL A 71 0.96 -3.91 7.26
CA VAL A 71 0.16 -3.87 6.02
C VAL A 71 0.21 -5.20 5.28
N ALA A 72 1.39 -5.80 5.13
CA ALA A 72 1.53 -7.12 4.53
C ALA A 72 0.77 -8.19 5.33
N ALA A 73 0.82 -8.15 6.66
CA ALA A 73 0.10 -9.08 7.52
C ALA A 73 -1.43 -8.91 7.40
N ASP A 74 -1.93 -7.67 7.43
CA ASP A 74 -3.36 -7.36 7.29
C ASP A 74 -3.86 -7.80 5.90
N ALA A 75 -3.06 -7.61 4.84
CA ALA A 75 -3.41 -8.03 3.48
C ALA A 75 -3.49 -9.57 3.33
N ALA A 76 -2.64 -10.30 4.05
CA ALA A 76 -2.66 -11.76 4.09
C ALA A 76 -3.90 -12.32 4.81
N GLN A 77 -4.55 -11.52 5.67
CA GLN A 77 -5.75 -11.91 6.40
C GLN A 77 -7.04 -11.69 5.62
N VAL A 78 -6.99 -10.94 4.50
CA VAL A 78 -8.14 -10.75 3.63
C VAL A 78 -8.48 -12.08 2.98
N LYS A 79 -9.70 -12.56 3.23
CA LYS A 79 -10.20 -13.82 2.65
C LYS A 79 -10.56 -13.59 1.19
N LEU A 80 -9.57 -13.76 0.32
CA LEU A 80 -9.71 -13.64 -1.12
C LEU A 80 -9.87 -15.04 -1.73
N THR A 81 -10.90 -15.22 -2.53
CA THR A 81 -11.13 -16.44 -3.31
C THR A 81 -10.99 -16.21 -4.80
N THR A 82 -11.06 -14.95 -5.24
CA THR A 82 -10.80 -14.54 -6.62
C THR A 82 -9.31 -14.64 -6.94
N PRO A 83 -8.88 -15.48 -7.91
CA PRO A 83 -7.45 -15.71 -8.19
C PRO A 83 -6.65 -14.43 -8.49
N GLU A 84 -7.22 -13.50 -9.24
CA GLU A 84 -6.58 -12.22 -9.55
C GLU A 84 -6.37 -11.36 -8.31
N LEU A 85 -7.34 -11.35 -7.38
CA LEU A 85 -7.19 -10.62 -6.12
C LEU A 85 -6.18 -11.29 -5.19
N GLN A 86 -6.12 -12.63 -5.16
CA GLN A 86 -5.07 -13.35 -4.44
C GLN A 86 -3.67 -12.99 -4.97
N LYS A 87 -3.53 -12.91 -6.31
CA LYS A 87 -2.30 -12.47 -6.95
C LYS A 87 -1.94 -11.03 -6.55
N PHE A 88 -2.88 -10.08 -6.68
CA PHE A 88 -2.62 -8.69 -6.32
C PHE A 88 -2.30 -8.51 -4.84
N SER A 89 -2.99 -9.22 -3.95
CA SER A 89 -2.64 -9.24 -2.52
C SER A 89 -1.24 -9.78 -2.28
N GLY A 90 -0.84 -10.86 -2.97
CA GLY A 90 0.52 -11.39 -2.90
C GLY A 90 1.58 -10.40 -3.38
N GLU A 91 1.35 -9.74 -4.52
CA GLU A 91 2.23 -8.70 -5.05
C GLU A 91 2.34 -7.51 -4.10
N TYR A 92 1.22 -7.07 -3.51
CA TYR A 92 1.20 -5.97 -2.55
C TYR A 92 1.94 -6.32 -1.25
N GLN A 93 1.74 -7.54 -0.74
CA GLN A 93 2.47 -8.05 0.42
C GLN A 93 3.99 -8.11 0.18
N ALA A 94 4.41 -8.56 -1.02
CA ALA A 94 5.82 -8.63 -1.38
C ALA A 94 6.45 -7.23 -1.42
N MET A 95 5.80 -6.29 -2.11
CA MET A 95 6.23 -4.90 -2.16
C MET A 95 6.33 -4.28 -0.77
N ALA A 96 5.31 -4.45 0.08
CA ALA A 96 5.33 -3.94 1.45
C ALA A 96 6.51 -4.50 2.27
N LYS A 97 6.78 -5.82 2.17
CA LYS A 97 7.94 -6.44 2.82
C LYS A 97 9.28 -5.95 2.27
N ASP A 98 9.38 -5.70 0.97
CA ASP A 98 10.59 -5.14 0.35
C ASP A 98 10.85 -3.72 0.86
N VAL A 99 9.82 -2.88 0.96
CA VAL A 99 9.92 -1.55 1.57
C VAL A 99 10.31 -1.67 3.05
N ALA A 100 9.68 -2.57 3.80
CA ALA A 100 9.99 -2.77 5.22
C ALA A 100 11.45 -3.16 5.44
N LYS A 101 11.95 -4.10 4.65
CA LYS A 101 13.35 -4.51 4.67
C LYS A 101 14.28 -3.34 4.35
N ALA A 102 14.03 -2.64 3.25
CA ALA A 102 14.89 -1.55 2.82
C ALA A 102 14.89 -0.38 3.82
N ALA A 103 13.76 -0.08 4.47
CA ALA A 103 13.69 0.92 5.54
C ALA A 103 14.53 0.51 6.77
N ARG A 104 14.53 -0.76 7.18
CA ARG A 104 15.41 -1.24 8.27
C ARG A 104 16.89 -1.22 7.89
N ASP A 105 17.19 -1.58 6.65
CA ASP A 105 18.56 -1.53 6.12
C ASP A 105 19.06 -0.07 6.12
N LEU A 106 18.21 0.89 5.71
CA LEU A 106 18.52 2.32 5.76
C LEU A 106 18.69 2.83 7.19
N ALA A 107 17.83 2.42 8.12
CA ALA A 107 17.95 2.79 9.53
C ALA A 107 19.28 2.32 10.12
N THR A 108 19.68 1.08 9.82
CA THR A 108 20.94 0.49 10.27
C THR A 108 22.14 1.21 9.66
N ALA A 109 22.07 1.54 8.36
CA ALA A 109 23.12 2.28 7.68
C ALA A 109 23.26 3.72 8.20
N ALA A 110 22.15 4.39 8.49
CA ALA A 110 22.12 5.72 9.08
C ALA A 110 22.74 5.71 10.50
N ASP A 111 22.35 4.76 11.35
CA ASP A 111 22.92 4.57 12.69
C ASP A 111 24.45 4.33 12.62
N ALA A 112 24.91 3.64 11.58
CA ALA A 112 26.33 3.35 11.34
C ALA A 112 27.10 4.45 10.58
N ASN A 113 26.44 5.54 10.15
CA ASN A 113 27.01 6.55 9.24
C ASN A 113 27.61 5.96 7.94
N ASP A 114 27.02 4.88 7.44
CA ASP A 114 27.44 4.17 6.22
C ASP A 114 26.69 4.73 5.00
N ALA A 115 27.31 5.69 4.31
CA ALA A 115 26.71 6.38 3.18
C ALA A 115 26.44 5.45 1.98
N GLU A 116 27.30 4.46 1.73
CA GLU A 116 27.14 3.52 0.61
C GLU A 116 25.91 2.63 0.83
N LYS A 117 25.77 2.07 2.04
CA LYS A 117 24.59 1.26 2.39
C LYS A 117 23.33 2.12 2.45
N SER A 118 23.43 3.37 2.90
CA SER A 118 22.31 4.30 2.91
C SER A 118 21.78 4.55 1.49
N ASN A 119 22.67 4.82 0.54
CA ASN A 119 22.29 5.01 -0.87
C ASN A 119 21.68 3.73 -1.48
N THR A 120 22.26 2.57 -1.17
CA THR A 120 21.74 1.28 -1.64
C THR A 120 20.33 1.01 -1.10
N ALA A 121 20.10 1.26 0.19
CA ALA A 121 18.81 1.07 0.82
C ALA A 121 17.76 2.06 0.31
N GLN A 122 18.12 3.33 0.09
CA GLN A 122 17.23 4.31 -0.55
C GLN A 122 16.80 3.88 -1.95
N ALA A 123 17.75 3.43 -2.79
CA ALA A 123 17.44 2.94 -4.13
C ALA A 123 16.51 1.70 -4.08
N ALA A 124 16.63 0.85 -3.06
CA ALA A 124 15.73 -0.27 -2.85
C ALA A 124 14.31 0.18 -2.47
N ILE A 125 14.16 1.18 -1.59
CA ILE A 125 12.85 1.78 -1.26
C ILE A 125 12.21 2.36 -2.52
N GLU A 126 12.94 3.18 -3.29
CA GLU A 126 12.42 3.77 -4.53
C GLU A 126 11.99 2.71 -5.55
N LYS A 127 12.78 1.65 -5.69
CA LYS A 127 12.44 0.55 -6.60
C LYS A 127 11.16 -0.16 -6.17
N ALA A 128 10.98 -0.41 -4.88
CA ALA A 128 9.78 -1.06 -4.36
C ALA A 128 8.55 -0.15 -4.52
N ILE A 129 8.66 1.15 -4.20
CA ILE A 129 7.55 2.11 -4.37
C ILE A 129 7.15 2.26 -5.85
N LYS A 130 8.10 2.18 -6.79
CA LYS A 130 7.77 2.19 -8.24
C LYS A 130 6.89 1.02 -8.69
N GLN A 131 6.77 -0.04 -7.88
CA GLN A 131 5.84 -1.14 -8.16
C GLN A 131 4.40 -0.81 -7.72
N GLU A 132 4.21 0.20 -6.87
CA GLU A 132 2.91 0.55 -6.29
C GLU A 132 1.94 1.06 -7.36
N ASP A 133 2.33 2.07 -8.15
CA ASP A 133 1.49 2.67 -9.19
C ASP A 133 0.87 1.63 -10.14
N PRO A 134 1.65 0.76 -10.82
CA PRO A 134 1.06 -0.23 -11.72
C PRO A 134 0.21 -1.28 -10.98
N LEU A 135 0.56 -1.61 -9.74
CA LEU A 135 -0.20 -2.57 -8.94
C LEU A 135 -1.56 -2.00 -8.53
N VAL A 136 -1.59 -0.78 -8.01
CA VAL A 136 -2.81 -0.06 -7.64
C VAL A 136 -3.69 0.16 -8.87
N ASP A 137 -3.11 0.52 -10.02
CA ASP A 137 -3.84 0.64 -11.27
C ASP A 137 -4.48 -0.68 -11.72
N ASN A 138 -3.77 -1.79 -11.60
CA ASN A 138 -4.29 -3.11 -11.95
C ASN A 138 -5.43 -3.54 -11.02
N ILE A 139 -5.28 -3.29 -9.71
CA ILE A 139 -6.33 -3.53 -8.72
C ILE A 139 -7.57 -2.70 -9.07
N ASN A 140 -7.39 -1.39 -9.31
CA ASN A 140 -8.48 -0.48 -9.64
C ASN A 140 -9.21 -0.90 -10.93
N LYS A 141 -8.47 -1.20 -12.00
CA LYS A 141 -9.04 -1.67 -13.27
C LYS A 141 -9.81 -2.97 -13.09
N PHE A 142 -9.26 -3.92 -12.35
CA PHE A 142 -9.93 -5.19 -12.10
C PHE A 142 -11.21 -4.99 -11.27
N CYS A 143 -11.14 -4.20 -10.21
CA CYS A 143 -12.25 -3.98 -9.29
C CYS A 143 -13.38 -3.12 -9.87
N GLN A 144 -13.09 -2.28 -10.86
CA GLN A 144 -14.09 -1.46 -11.55
C GLN A 144 -14.67 -2.12 -12.80
N ALA A 145 -14.05 -3.20 -13.30
CA ALA A 145 -14.60 -3.96 -14.40
C ALA A 145 -15.93 -4.65 -13.99
N PRO A 146 -16.95 -4.69 -14.87
CA PRO A 146 -18.22 -5.35 -14.61
C PRO A 146 -18.09 -6.86 -14.38
#